data_AF-A0A9E5JH39-F1
#
_entry.id   AF-A0A9E5JH39-F1
#
_cell.length_a   1.000
_cell.length_b   1.000
_cell.length_c   1.000
_cell.angle_alpha   90.00
_cell.angle_beta   90.00
_cell.angle_gamma   90.00
#
_symmetry.space_group_name_H-M   'P 1'
#
loop_
_entity.id
_entity.type
_entity.pdbx_description
1 polymer ?
#
loop_
_entity_poly.entity_id
_entity_poly.type
_entity_poly.pdbx_seq_one_letter_code
_entity_poly.pdbx_strand_id
1 'polypeptide(L)'
;MDIEVTSTRQDGSFTWRQAGAKAPRGTGATGLLPDGSKVGDVLRAEIEIDMDGPVVLSIAPVTKRERNVTLLAVTGSGADFKPVTEISTNKRSKPPRDKSARGKGGRGDRRERSGAAGDGAPRGPRREFTPPPPALPKRPRATRLRPGNVHRTAVLEALKPEERVLAEKALEGGIGAVRQAVKAQNERLKKDGKPEINANALVDLVVEMLPRLRVAEWRDSVDAVE
;
A
#
# COMPACT_ATOMS: atom_id res chain seq x y z
N MET A 1 4.74 -28.62 13.10
CA MET A 1 3.56 -27.73 12.97
C MET A 1 3.30 -27.01 14.28
N ASP A 2 2.70 -25.82 14.27
CA ASP A 2 2.27 -25.15 15.51
C ASP A 2 0.89 -25.65 15.94
N ILE A 3 0.79 -26.11 17.18
CA ILE A 3 -0.44 -26.61 17.79
C ILE A 3 -0.79 -25.79 19.03
N GLU A 4 -2.07 -25.72 19.33
CA GLU A 4 -2.60 -25.15 20.57
C GLU A 4 -3.22 -26.26 21.40
N VAL A 5 -2.84 -26.33 22.68
CA VAL A 5 -3.42 -27.28 23.64
C VAL A 5 -4.85 -26.83 23.96
N THR A 6 -5.83 -27.69 23.71
CA THR A 6 -7.27 -27.36 23.87
C THR A 6 -7.88 -27.94 25.14
N SER A 7 -7.34 -29.05 25.65
CA SER A 7 -7.73 -29.65 26.92
C SER A 7 -6.63 -30.58 27.40
N THR A 8 -6.45 -30.68 28.72
CA THR A 8 -5.68 -31.74 29.38
C THR A 8 -6.65 -32.60 30.19
N ARG A 9 -6.49 -33.91 30.12
CA ARG A 9 -7.34 -34.89 30.83
C ARG A 9 -6.54 -35.59 31.92
N GLN A 10 -7.22 -36.06 32.95
CA GLN A 10 -6.61 -36.76 34.10
C GLN A 10 -6.06 -38.15 33.73
N ASP A 11 -6.43 -38.68 32.56
CA ASP A 11 -5.97 -39.95 32.00
C ASP A 11 -4.56 -39.87 31.36
N GLY A 12 -3.89 -38.71 31.45
CA GLY A 12 -2.58 -38.50 30.84
C GLY A 12 -2.63 -38.18 29.34
N SER A 13 -3.80 -37.84 28.80
CA SER A 13 -3.96 -37.38 27.42
C SER A 13 -4.30 -35.89 27.34
N PHE A 14 -3.97 -35.25 26.22
CA PHE A 14 -4.39 -33.89 25.89
C PHE A 14 -4.94 -33.83 24.47
N THR A 15 -5.87 -32.92 24.21
CA THR A 15 -6.37 -32.63 22.86
C THR A 15 -5.73 -31.37 22.32
N TRP A 16 -5.48 -31.33 21.02
CA TRP A 16 -4.86 -30.17 20.37
C TRP A 16 -5.58 -29.78 19.08
N ARG A 17 -5.40 -28.52 18.69
CA ARG A 17 -5.77 -27.99 17.38
C ARG A 17 -4.56 -27.36 16.71
N GLN A 18 -4.56 -27.25 15.38
CA GLN A 18 -3.58 -26.38 14.73
C GLN A 18 -3.76 -24.95 15.24
N ALA A 19 -2.68 -24.24 15.55
CA ALA A 19 -2.76 -22.87 16.05
C ALA A 19 -3.59 -21.99 15.09
N GLY A 20 -4.65 -21.36 15.59
CA GLY A 20 -5.59 -20.56 14.80
C GLY A 20 -6.72 -21.34 14.10
N ALA A 21 -6.78 -22.67 14.22
CA ALA A 21 -7.89 -23.48 13.70
C ALA A 21 -9.08 -23.53 14.68
N LYS A 22 -10.28 -23.78 14.16
CA LYS A 22 -11.53 -23.75 14.95
C LYS A 22 -11.89 -25.11 15.58
N ALA A 23 -11.43 -26.22 15.02
CA ALA A 23 -11.74 -27.57 15.48
C ALA A 23 -10.48 -28.30 16.00
N PRO A 24 -10.60 -29.16 17.04
CA PRO A 24 -9.52 -30.03 17.48
C PRO A 24 -9.12 -30.98 16.34
N ARG A 25 -7.82 -31.24 16.23
CA ARG A 25 -7.23 -32.07 15.17
C ARG A 25 -6.74 -33.43 15.65
N GLY A 26 -6.50 -33.59 16.95
CA GLY A 26 -6.04 -34.87 17.48
C GLY A 26 -5.81 -34.86 18.99
N THR A 27 -5.29 -35.98 19.47
CA THR A 27 -4.87 -36.22 20.87
C THR A 27 -3.36 -36.46 20.95
N GLY A 28 -2.78 -36.26 22.12
CA GLY A 28 -1.38 -36.59 22.42
C GLY A 28 -1.21 -36.96 23.89
N ALA A 29 -0.06 -37.50 24.26
CA ALA A 29 0.27 -37.85 25.65
C ALA A 29 0.80 -36.63 26.41
N THR A 30 0.33 -36.40 27.65
CA THR A 30 0.73 -35.26 28.47
C THR A 30 2.21 -35.27 28.84
N GLY A 31 2.86 -36.44 28.84
CA GLY A 31 4.31 -36.56 29.06
C GLY A 31 5.18 -35.93 27.98
N LEU A 32 4.61 -35.60 26.81
CA LEU A 32 5.31 -34.86 25.76
C LEU A 32 5.24 -33.34 25.97
N LEU A 33 4.36 -32.85 26.86
CA LEU A 33 4.23 -31.41 27.11
C LEU A 33 5.42 -30.92 27.96
N PRO A 34 6.04 -29.79 27.58
CA PRO A 34 7.02 -29.13 28.42
C PRO A 34 6.45 -28.77 29.81
N ASP A 35 7.30 -28.76 30.83
CA ASP A 35 6.91 -28.43 32.20
C ASP A 35 6.21 -27.06 32.26
N GLY A 36 5.08 -27.01 32.97
CA GLY A 36 4.27 -25.79 33.11
C GLY A 36 3.35 -25.45 31.92
N SER A 37 3.25 -26.33 30.91
CA SER A 37 2.29 -26.17 29.80
C SER A 37 0.84 -26.18 30.28
N LYS A 38 0.04 -25.23 29.79
CA LYS A 38 -1.39 -25.09 30.12
C LYS A 38 -2.26 -25.07 28.85
N VAL A 39 -3.56 -25.25 29.04
CA VAL A 39 -4.55 -25.08 27.97
C VAL A 39 -4.45 -23.66 27.39
N GLY A 40 -4.42 -23.55 26.05
CA GLY A 40 -4.23 -22.32 25.32
C GLY A 40 -2.78 -22.02 24.92
N ASP A 41 -1.80 -22.77 25.43
CA ASP A 41 -0.41 -22.59 24.99
C ASP A 41 -0.22 -23.08 23.55
N VAL A 42 0.51 -22.28 22.77
CA VAL A 42 0.88 -22.60 21.40
C VAL A 42 2.31 -23.15 21.39
N LEU A 43 2.45 -24.41 20.97
CA LEU A 43 3.69 -25.19 21.00
C LEU A 43 4.03 -25.70 19.60
N ARG A 44 5.32 -25.91 19.34
CA ARG A 44 5.80 -26.52 18.09
C ARG A 44 5.75 -28.02 18.26
N ALA A 45 4.88 -28.71 17.54
CA ALA A 45 4.80 -30.17 17.54
C ALA A 45 5.33 -30.78 16.25
N GLU A 46 6.03 -31.90 16.37
CA GLU A 46 6.33 -32.81 15.27
C GLU A 46 5.20 -33.84 15.19
N ILE A 47 4.56 -33.92 14.02
CA ILE A 47 3.36 -34.74 13.81
C ILE A 47 3.60 -35.62 12.60
N GLU A 48 3.39 -36.91 12.79
CA GLU A 48 3.34 -37.92 11.73
C GLU A 48 1.88 -38.27 11.44
N ILE A 49 1.55 -38.52 10.17
CA ILE A 49 0.19 -38.83 9.75
C ILE A 49 0.21 -40.25 9.21
N ASP A 50 -0.29 -41.18 10.02
CA ASP A 50 -0.45 -42.58 9.66
C ASP A 50 -1.88 -42.87 9.18
N MET A 51 -2.14 -44.13 8.83
CA MET A 51 -3.45 -44.62 8.43
C MET A 51 -4.54 -44.39 9.51
N ASP A 52 -4.14 -44.36 10.78
CA ASP A 52 -5.04 -44.18 11.93
C ASP A 52 -5.19 -42.71 12.38
N GLY A 53 -4.51 -41.78 11.70
CA GLY A 53 -4.60 -40.34 11.96
C GLY A 53 -3.30 -39.69 12.46
N PRO A 54 -3.37 -38.42 12.90
CA PRO A 54 -2.19 -37.65 13.28
C PRO A 54 -1.67 -38.04 14.67
N VAL A 55 -0.42 -38.50 14.73
CA VAL A 55 0.30 -38.86 15.96
C VAL A 55 1.34 -37.78 16.29
N VAL A 56 1.35 -37.33 17.55
CA VAL A 56 2.34 -36.36 18.03
C VAL A 56 3.61 -37.10 18.46
N LEU A 57 4.74 -36.81 17.81
CA LEU A 57 6.04 -37.42 18.09
C LEU A 57 6.82 -36.64 19.16
N SER A 58 6.86 -35.32 19.03
CA SER A 58 7.62 -34.44 19.92
C SER A 58 6.95 -33.07 20.04
N ILE A 59 7.13 -32.38 21.18
CA ILE A 59 6.62 -31.02 21.41
C ILE A 59 7.71 -30.17 22.01
N ALA A 60 7.92 -28.99 21.43
CA ALA A 60 8.87 -28.00 21.88
C ALA A 60 8.18 -26.64 22.13
N PRO A 61 8.64 -25.85 23.10
CA PRO A 61 8.16 -24.48 23.28
C PRO A 61 8.46 -23.65 22.03
N VAL A 62 7.47 -22.90 21.55
CA VAL A 62 7.73 -21.88 20.52
C VAL A 62 8.45 -20.74 21.22
N THR A 63 9.76 -20.64 21.04
CA THR A 63 10.52 -19.46 21.46
C THR A 63 9.94 -18.27 20.73
N LYS A 64 9.09 -17.49 21.42
CA LYS A 64 8.69 -16.17 20.93
C LYS A 64 9.98 -15.39 20.83
N ARG A 65 10.38 -15.00 19.61
CA ARG A 65 11.34 -13.92 19.46
C ARG A 65 10.73 -12.72 20.18
N GLU A 66 11.21 -12.45 21.38
CA GLU A 66 10.99 -11.17 22.01
C GLU A 66 11.53 -10.15 21.02
N ARG A 67 10.60 -9.41 20.41
CA ARG A 67 11.01 -8.25 19.64
C ARG A 67 11.44 -7.25 20.70
N ASN A 68 12.72 -7.31 21.06
CA ASN A 68 13.38 -6.30 21.86
C ASN A 68 13.48 -5.06 20.96
N VAL A 69 12.34 -4.40 20.75
CA VAL A 69 12.28 -3.14 20.03
C VAL A 69 12.69 -2.09 21.04
N THR A 70 13.97 -1.76 21.05
CA THR A 70 14.44 -0.54 21.71
C THR A 70 13.81 0.63 20.94
N LEU A 71 12.70 1.15 21.45
CA LEU A 71 12.07 2.35 20.90
C LEU A 71 13.02 3.51 21.15
N LEU A 72 13.71 3.95 20.10
CA LEU A 72 14.47 5.19 20.14
C LEU A 72 13.46 6.34 20.24
N ALA A 73 13.41 7.00 21.40
CA ALA A 73 12.73 8.27 21.54
C ALA A 73 13.47 9.30 20.68
N VAL A 74 12.88 9.69 19.55
CA VAL A 74 13.43 10.75 18.70
C VAL A 74 13.14 12.08 19.37
N THR A 75 14.04 12.49 20.27
CA THR A 75 14.10 13.86 20.76
C THR A 75 14.63 14.69 19.61
N GLY A 76 13.77 15.52 18.99
CA GLY A 76 14.24 16.50 18.01
C GLY A 76 15.38 17.33 18.60
N SER A 77 16.33 17.76 17.78
CA SER A 77 17.56 18.43 18.22
C SER A 77 17.36 19.75 18.98
N GLY A 78 16.11 20.22 19.16
CA GLY A 78 15.77 21.52 19.74
C GLY A 78 16.22 22.72 18.89
N ALA A 79 16.96 22.48 17.82
CA ALA A 79 17.43 23.49 16.90
C ALA A 79 16.37 23.78 15.84
N ASP A 80 16.20 25.06 15.53
CA ASP A 80 15.37 25.49 14.40
C ASP A 80 15.86 24.82 13.11
N PHE A 81 14.95 24.14 12.43
CA PHE A 81 15.22 23.46 11.17
C PHE A 81 15.64 24.48 10.11
N LYS A 82 16.93 24.51 9.77
CA LYS A 82 17.47 25.28 8.64
C LYS A 82 17.44 24.41 7.40
N PRO A 83 16.53 24.66 6.42
CA PRO A 83 16.51 23.88 5.20
C PRO A 83 17.77 24.16 4.38
N VAL A 84 18.72 23.23 4.40
CA VAL A 84 19.86 23.25 3.47
C VAL A 84 19.41 22.54 2.21
N THR A 85 19.03 23.31 1.19
CA THR A 85 18.77 22.78 -0.15
C THR A 85 20.09 22.65 -0.90
N GLU A 86 20.80 21.53 -0.73
CA GLU A 86 21.84 21.17 -1.68
C GLU A 86 21.17 20.76 -3.00
N ILE A 87 21.24 21.66 -3.98
CA ILE A 87 20.84 21.35 -5.36
C ILE A 87 21.95 20.46 -5.94
N SER A 88 21.75 19.14 -5.85
CA SER A 88 22.52 18.17 -6.62
C SER A 88 22.36 18.46 -8.11
N THR A 89 23.38 19.07 -8.74
CA THR A 89 23.42 19.36 -10.18
C THR A 89 23.76 18.11 -11.00
N ASN A 90 23.27 16.93 -10.62
CA ASN A 90 23.37 15.75 -11.48
C ASN A 90 22.24 15.76 -12.52
N LYS A 91 22.36 16.68 -13.50
CA LYS A 91 21.65 16.58 -14.78
C LYS A 91 22.16 15.33 -15.50
N ARG A 92 21.48 14.20 -15.29
CA ARG A 92 21.59 13.03 -16.18
C ARG A 92 21.04 13.43 -17.54
N SER A 93 21.92 13.90 -18.42
CA SER A 93 21.61 14.17 -19.82
C SER A 93 21.24 12.84 -20.49
N LYS A 94 19.94 12.62 -20.71
CA LYS A 94 19.44 11.49 -21.51
C LYS A 94 19.38 11.98 -22.96
N PRO A 95 20.11 11.38 -23.91
CA PRO A 95 20.12 11.85 -25.29
C PRO A 95 18.73 11.78 -25.93
N PRO A 96 18.35 12.74 -26.79
CA PRO A 96 17.12 12.67 -27.57
C PRO A 96 17.18 11.46 -28.51
N ARG A 97 16.16 10.61 -28.48
CA ARG A 97 16.03 9.52 -29.46
C ARG A 97 15.51 10.13 -30.76
N ASP A 98 16.39 10.25 -31.74
CA ASP A 98 16.09 10.63 -33.11
C ASP A 98 14.93 9.80 -33.66
N LYS A 99 13.79 10.46 -33.91
CA LYS A 99 12.79 10.00 -34.87
C LYS A 99 13.04 10.76 -36.16
N SER A 100 14.05 10.30 -36.90
CA SER A 100 14.27 10.75 -38.26
C SER A 100 13.14 10.25 -39.16
N ALA A 101 12.68 11.18 -39.99
CA ALA A 101 11.61 11.00 -40.96
C ALA A 101 12.03 10.11 -42.14
N ARG A 102 11.11 9.26 -42.59
CA ARG A 102 10.99 8.67 -43.95
C ARG A 102 9.65 7.93 -43.97
N GLY A 103 8.69 8.12 -44.87
CA GLY A 103 8.57 8.95 -46.06
C GLY A 103 7.15 8.72 -46.60
N LYS A 104 6.61 9.73 -47.28
CA LYS A 104 5.31 9.70 -47.96
C LYS A 104 5.46 8.99 -49.32
N GLY A 105 4.63 7.96 -49.57
CA GLY A 105 4.20 7.52 -50.90
C GLY A 105 4.95 6.35 -51.57
N GLY A 106 4.20 5.38 -52.12
CA GLY A 106 4.71 4.44 -53.13
C GLY A 106 3.92 3.12 -53.24
N ARG A 107 3.29 2.88 -54.40
CA ARG A 107 2.57 1.65 -54.81
C ARG A 107 3.54 0.52 -55.25
N GLY A 108 3.06 -0.73 -55.17
CA GLY A 108 3.57 -1.95 -55.87
C GLY A 108 4.62 -2.73 -55.08
N ASP A 109 4.75 -4.07 -55.10
CA ASP A 109 4.24 -5.17 -55.91
C ASP A 109 4.73 -6.49 -55.24
N ARG A 110 4.10 -7.65 -55.55
CA ARG A 110 4.51 -9.07 -55.27
C ARG A 110 4.23 -9.64 -53.87
N ARG A 111 3.46 -10.71 -53.66
CA ARG A 111 3.08 -11.84 -54.55
C ARG A 111 1.71 -12.40 -54.12
N GLU A 112 0.79 -12.46 -55.06
CA GLU A 112 -0.22 -13.51 -55.11
C GLU A 112 0.47 -14.84 -55.44
N ARG A 113 0.20 -15.88 -54.64
CA ARG A 113 0.22 -17.25 -55.13
C ARG A 113 -1.07 -17.93 -54.69
N SER A 114 -1.93 -18.08 -55.68
CA SER A 114 -3.20 -18.78 -55.66
C SER A 114 -3.04 -20.23 -55.23
N GLY A 115 -4.04 -20.73 -54.52
CA GLY A 115 -4.58 -22.06 -54.76
C GLY A 115 -4.27 -23.15 -53.74
N ALA A 116 -5.33 -23.91 -53.47
CA ALA A 116 -5.40 -25.30 -53.02
C ALA A 116 -5.68 -25.53 -51.52
N ALA A 117 -6.87 -26.10 -51.32
CA ALA A 117 -7.34 -26.86 -50.18
C ALA A 117 -6.27 -27.78 -49.58
N GLY A 118 -6.30 -27.90 -48.24
CA GLY A 118 -5.48 -28.84 -47.48
C GLY A 118 -6.13 -29.12 -46.13
N ASP A 119 -6.64 -30.34 -46.04
CA ASP A 119 -7.29 -31.05 -44.94
C ASP A 119 -6.89 -30.74 -43.49
N GLY A 120 -7.94 -30.65 -42.66
CA GLY A 120 -8.12 -31.56 -41.51
C GLY A 120 -6.94 -31.84 -40.59
N ALA A 121 -6.75 -30.99 -39.58
CA ALA A 121 -6.10 -31.40 -38.33
C ALA A 121 -7.04 -31.06 -37.15
N PRO A 122 -7.56 -32.04 -36.39
CA PRO A 122 -8.50 -31.76 -35.30
C PRO A 122 -7.74 -31.11 -34.14
N ARG A 123 -8.09 -29.85 -33.84
CA ARG A 123 -7.76 -29.25 -32.54
C ARG A 123 -8.41 -30.12 -31.46
N GLY A 124 -7.58 -30.76 -30.63
CA GLY A 124 -8.05 -31.57 -29.50
C GLY A 124 -9.02 -30.82 -28.59
N PRO A 125 -9.88 -31.54 -27.84
CA PRO A 125 -10.98 -30.95 -27.10
C PRO A 125 -10.45 -29.96 -26.05
N ARG A 126 -10.86 -28.70 -26.19
CA ARG A 126 -10.62 -27.65 -25.20
C ARG A 126 -11.33 -28.09 -23.92
N ARG A 127 -10.58 -28.42 -22.87
CA ARG A 127 -11.11 -28.75 -21.53
C ARG A 127 -12.25 -27.79 -21.20
N GLU A 128 -13.45 -28.32 -21.02
CA GLU A 128 -14.62 -27.58 -20.60
C GLU A 128 -14.29 -26.87 -19.29
N PHE A 129 -14.26 -25.54 -19.36
CA PHE A 129 -13.99 -24.70 -18.22
C PHE A 129 -15.13 -24.90 -17.22
N THR A 130 -14.80 -25.37 -16.02
CA THR A 130 -15.76 -25.54 -14.93
C THR A 130 -16.61 -24.28 -14.80
N PRO A 131 -17.95 -24.37 -14.75
CA PRO A 131 -18.80 -23.19 -14.64
C PRO A 131 -18.41 -22.38 -13.40
N PRO A 132 -18.34 -21.04 -13.49
CA PRO A 132 -17.93 -20.21 -12.37
C PRO A 132 -18.88 -20.45 -11.19
N PRO A 133 -18.34 -20.60 -9.96
CA PRO A 133 -19.16 -20.86 -8.79
C PRO A 133 -20.20 -19.75 -8.59
N PRO A 134 -21.37 -20.08 -8.02
CA PRO A 134 -22.47 -19.14 -7.86
C PRO A 134 -22.02 -17.91 -7.08
N ALA A 135 -22.41 -16.73 -7.55
CA ALA A 135 -22.00 -15.46 -6.97
C ALA A 135 -22.54 -15.33 -5.54
N LEU A 136 -21.66 -15.50 -4.56
CA LEU A 136 -21.98 -15.27 -3.15
C LEU A 136 -22.41 -13.81 -2.93
N PRO A 137 -23.37 -13.56 -2.01
CA PRO A 137 -23.79 -12.20 -1.69
C PRO A 137 -22.60 -11.39 -1.18
N LYS A 138 -22.31 -10.27 -1.84
CA LYS A 138 -21.21 -9.38 -1.48
C LYS A 138 -21.52 -8.74 -0.14
N ARG A 139 -20.70 -9.04 0.87
CA ARG A 139 -20.78 -8.41 2.20
C ARG A 139 -20.76 -6.87 2.04
N PRO A 140 -21.64 -6.12 2.73
CA PRO A 140 -21.63 -4.67 2.63
C PRO A 140 -20.26 -4.13 3.05
N ARG A 141 -19.70 -3.22 2.24
CA ARG A 141 -18.44 -2.56 2.52
C ARG A 141 -18.65 -1.57 3.66
N ALA A 142 -17.76 -1.57 4.64
CA ALA A 142 -17.77 -0.55 5.70
C ALA A 142 -17.64 0.85 5.08
N THR A 143 -18.43 1.80 5.59
CA THR A 143 -18.36 3.22 5.19
C THR A 143 -16.95 3.74 5.48
N ARG A 144 -16.34 4.40 4.50
CA ARG A 144 -15.04 5.04 4.68
C ARG A 144 -15.18 6.19 5.66
N LEU A 145 -14.34 6.21 6.70
CA LEU A 145 -14.16 7.37 7.56
C LEU A 145 -13.66 8.54 6.70
N ARG A 146 -14.22 9.72 6.95
CA ARG A 146 -13.84 10.95 6.27
C ARG A 146 -13.04 11.80 7.26
N PRO A 147 -11.81 12.22 6.91
CA PRO A 147 -11.05 13.13 7.75
C PRO A 147 -11.84 14.42 7.98
N GLY A 148 -11.72 14.98 9.18
CA GLY A 148 -12.26 16.28 9.52
C GLY A 148 -11.55 17.43 8.79
N ASN A 149 -11.82 18.67 9.19
CA ASN A 149 -11.15 19.86 8.67
C ASN A 149 -10.85 20.90 9.76
N VAL A 150 -10.83 20.50 11.03
CA VAL A 150 -10.67 21.41 12.18
C VAL A 150 -9.27 22.00 12.21
N HIS A 151 -8.24 21.16 12.06
CA HIS A 151 -6.86 21.63 12.11
C HIS A 151 -6.49 22.37 10.83
N ARG A 152 -6.98 21.90 9.67
CA ARG A 152 -6.76 22.59 8.40
C ARG A 152 -7.39 23.99 8.40
N THR A 153 -8.61 24.15 8.90
CA THR A 153 -9.28 25.46 8.97
C THR A 153 -8.56 26.41 9.92
N ALA A 154 -8.13 25.94 11.09
CA ALA A 154 -7.33 26.74 12.02
C ALA A 154 -6.03 27.26 11.40
N VAL A 155 -5.34 26.45 10.59
CA VAL A 155 -4.14 26.91 9.87
C VAL A 155 -4.49 27.96 8.82
N LEU A 156 -5.58 27.78 8.07
CA LEU A 156 -6.02 28.74 7.05
C LEU A 156 -6.47 30.09 7.63
N GLU A 157 -7.02 30.09 8.84
CA GLU A 157 -7.41 31.31 9.56
C GLU A 157 -6.22 32.08 10.14
N ALA A 158 -5.13 31.39 10.46
CA ALA A 158 -3.90 32.02 10.95
C ALA A 158 -3.03 32.64 9.84
N LEU A 159 -3.29 32.31 8.57
CA LEU A 159 -2.55 32.84 7.42
C LEU A 159 -3.11 34.19 6.96
N LYS A 160 -2.26 35.00 6.31
CA LYS A 160 -2.74 36.22 5.66
C LYS A 160 -3.75 35.87 4.56
N PRO A 161 -4.71 36.76 4.21
CA PRO A 161 -5.71 36.48 3.19
C PRO A 161 -5.13 36.07 1.83
N GLU A 162 -4.01 36.67 1.44
CA GLU A 162 -3.30 36.35 0.17
C GLU A 162 -2.65 34.96 0.20
N GLU A 163 -2.04 34.62 1.34
CA GLU A 163 -1.42 33.30 1.59
C GLU A 163 -2.47 32.19 1.66
N ARG A 164 -3.65 32.50 2.19
CA ARG A 164 -4.76 31.55 2.34
C ARG A 164 -5.22 30.99 1.00
N VAL A 165 -5.37 31.82 -0.03
CA VAL A 165 -5.79 31.36 -1.38
C VAL A 165 -4.77 30.39 -1.97
N LEU A 166 -3.48 30.66 -1.78
CA LEU A 166 -2.41 29.77 -2.22
C LEU A 166 -2.39 28.46 -1.43
N ALA A 167 -2.58 28.53 -0.11
CA ALA A 167 -2.65 27.37 0.76
C ALA A 167 -3.86 26.47 0.41
N GLU A 168 -5.04 27.06 0.17
CA GLU A 168 -6.23 26.32 -0.27
C GLU A 168 -5.98 25.60 -1.60
N LYS A 169 -5.35 26.27 -2.58
CA LYS A 169 -5.00 25.63 -3.86
C LYS A 169 -3.93 24.53 -3.70
N ALA A 170 -2.99 24.73 -2.78
CA ALA A 170 -1.98 23.73 -2.45
C ALA A 170 -2.59 22.50 -1.75
N LEU A 171 -3.63 22.67 -0.93
CA LEU A 171 -4.35 21.55 -0.32
C LEU A 171 -5.19 20.76 -1.36
N GLU A 172 -5.70 21.43 -2.40
CA GLU A 172 -6.49 20.78 -3.46
C GLU A 172 -5.63 19.88 -4.37
N GLY A 173 -4.41 20.32 -4.74
CA GLY A 173 -3.59 19.60 -5.73
C GLY A 173 -2.09 19.82 -5.63
N GLY A 174 -1.60 20.26 -4.47
CA GLY A 174 -0.19 20.50 -4.20
C GLY A 174 0.40 21.67 -4.99
N ILE A 175 1.73 21.71 -5.03
CA ILE A 175 2.51 22.75 -5.73
C ILE A 175 2.17 22.79 -7.24
N GLY A 176 1.85 21.64 -7.84
CA GLY A 176 1.48 21.55 -9.25
C GLY A 176 0.22 22.36 -9.57
N ALA A 177 -0.81 22.27 -8.73
CA ALA A 177 -2.04 23.03 -8.88
C ALA A 177 -1.81 24.54 -8.74
N VAL A 178 -0.93 24.96 -7.83
CA VAL A 178 -0.53 26.37 -7.67
C VAL A 178 0.17 26.86 -8.93
N ARG A 179 1.14 26.11 -9.47
CA ARG A 179 1.83 26.49 -10.72
C ARG A 179 0.87 26.64 -11.90
N GLN A 180 -0.08 25.73 -12.03
CA GLN A 180 -1.09 25.80 -13.09
C GLN A 180 -2.01 27.01 -12.91
N ALA A 181 -2.43 27.29 -11.68
CA ALA A 181 -3.26 28.46 -11.36
C ALA A 181 -2.55 29.77 -11.70
N VAL A 182 -1.28 29.92 -11.32
CA VAL A 182 -0.49 31.12 -11.65
C VAL A 182 -0.27 31.25 -13.15
N LYS A 183 0.00 30.14 -13.85
CA LYS A 183 0.14 30.15 -15.32
C LYS A 183 -1.15 30.64 -15.99
N ALA A 184 -2.30 30.11 -15.57
CA ALA A 184 -3.60 30.52 -16.09
C ALA A 184 -3.91 32.00 -15.79
N GLN A 185 -3.48 32.51 -14.63
CA GLN A 185 -3.61 33.91 -14.28
C GLN A 185 -2.71 34.80 -15.13
N ASN A 186 -1.45 34.41 -15.35
CA ASN A 186 -0.52 35.15 -16.21
C ASN A 186 -1.00 35.20 -17.67
N GLU A 187 -1.59 34.12 -18.19
CA GLU A 187 -2.21 34.13 -19.52
C GLU A 187 -3.35 35.15 -19.64
N ARG A 188 -4.09 35.41 -18.55
CA ARG A 188 -5.13 36.46 -18.49
C ARG A 188 -4.50 37.85 -18.39
N LEU A 189 -3.54 38.04 -17.47
CA LEU A 189 -2.84 39.32 -17.29
C LEU A 189 -2.15 39.77 -18.58
N LYS A 190 -1.57 38.83 -19.33
CA LYS A 190 -0.96 39.08 -20.64
C LYS A 190 -1.98 39.56 -21.68
N LYS A 191 -3.21 39.02 -21.67
CA LYS A 191 -4.30 39.51 -22.54
C LYS A 191 -4.76 40.91 -22.13
N ASP A 192 -4.76 41.18 -20.84
CA ASP A 192 -5.15 42.48 -20.27
C ASP A 192 -4.03 43.54 -20.33
N GLY A 193 -2.86 43.20 -20.88
CA GLY A 193 -1.70 44.10 -20.96
C GLY A 193 -1.06 44.44 -19.61
N LYS A 194 -1.36 43.67 -18.55
CA LYS A 194 -0.83 43.84 -17.19
C LYS A 194 0.47 43.03 -17.00
N PRO A 195 1.35 43.43 -16.07
CA PRO A 195 2.57 42.68 -15.78
C PRO A 195 2.26 41.27 -15.26
N GLU A 196 3.09 40.30 -15.65
CA GLU A 196 2.97 38.90 -15.24
C GLU A 196 3.43 38.70 -13.78
N ILE A 197 2.79 37.76 -13.08
CA ILE A 197 3.14 37.40 -11.70
C ILE A 197 4.29 36.39 -11.70
N ASN A 198 5.25 36.55 -10.81
CA ASN A 198 6.35 35.60 -10.64
C ASN A 198 5.85 34.30 -9.96
N ALA A 199 5.71 33.24 -10.74
CA ALA A 199 5.24 31.95 -10.24
C ALA A 199 6.20 31.27 -9.24
N ASN A 200 7.50 31.51 -9.36
CA ASN A 200 8.47 30.85 -8.47
C ASN A 200 8.37 31.39 -7.04
N ALA A 201 8.25 32.71 -6.87
CA ALA A 201 8.08 33.32 -5.55
C ALA A 201 6.83 32.81 -4.82
N LEU A 202 5.71 32.64 -5.55
CA LEU A 202 4.49 32.08 -4.98
C LEU A 202 4.62 30.59 -4.63
N VAL A 203 5.36 29.84 -5.43
CA VAL A 203 5.66 28.42 -5.16
C VAL A 203 6.55 28.27 -3.93
N ASP A 204 7.56 29.13 -3.77
CA ASP A 204 8.47 29.09 -2.63
C ASP A 204 7.72 29.37 -1.31
N LEU A 205 6.80 30.34 -1.32
CA LEU A 205 5.92 30.61 -0.18
C LEU A 205 5.04 29.40 0.18
N VAL A 206 4.51 28.70 -0.82
CA VAL A 206 3.74 27.47 -0.58
C VAL A 206 4.62 26.35 -0.03
N VAL A 207 5.86 26.23 -0.50
CA VAL A 207 6.84 25.27 0.04
C VAL A 207 7.11 25.53 1.52
N GLU A 208 7.19 26.79 1.93
CA GLU A 208 7.34 27.19 3.33
C GLU A 208 6.11 26.83 4.18
N MET A 209 4.89 27.00 3.67
CA MET A 209 3.64 26.69 4.40
C MET A 209 3.29 25.19 4.45
N LEU A 210 3.79 24.39 3.49
CA LEU A 210 3.42 22.98 3.31
C LEU A 210 3.63 22.09 4.54
N PRO A 211 4.74 22.20 5.31
CA PRO A 211 4.92 21.41 6.52
C PRO A 211 3.79 21.62 7.53
N ARG A 212 3.39 22.86 7.81
CA ARG A 212 2.28 23.18 8.72
C ARG A 212 0.95 22.63 8.20
N LEU A 213 0.68 22.77 6.90
CA LEU A 213 -0.54 22.28 6.27
C LEU A 213 -0.64 20.74 6.34
N ARG A 214 0.46 20.01 6.07
CA ARG A 214 0.48 18.55 6.14
C ARG A 214 0.29 18.00 7.56
N VAL A 215 0.87 18.67 8.55
CA VAL A 215 0.65 18.28 9.96
C VAL A 215 -0.83 18.45 10.33
N ALA A 216 -1.48 19.51 9.86
CA ALA A 216 -2.91 19.71 10.07
C ALA A 216 -3.77 18.63 9.39
N GLU A 217 -3.50 18.31 8.11
CA GLU A 217 -4.20 17.22 7.40
C GLU A 217 -4.05 15.86 8.09
N TRP A 218 -2.86 15.58 8.62
CA TRP A 218 -2.60 14.35 9.35
C TRP A 218 -3.41 14.30 10.64
N ARG A 219 -3.45 15.39 11.43
CA ARG A 219 -4.28 15.49 12.64
C ARG A 219 -5.77 15.30 12.34
N ASP A 220 -6.28 15.97 11.32
CA ASP A 220 -7.67 15.80 10.85
C ASP A 220 -8.00 14.36 10.42
N SER A 221 -6.99 13.59 9.99
CA SER A 221 -7.13 12.18 9.64
C SER A 221 -7.06 11.24 10.84
N VAL A 222 -6.30 11.61 11.87
CA VAL A 222 -6.20 10.85 13.14
C VAL A 222 -7.49 11.00 13.93
N ASP A 223 -7.99 12.23 14.09
CA ASP A 223 -9.21 12.54 14.85
C ASP A 223 -10.47 11.91 14.22
N ALA A 224 -10.42 11.50 12.95
CA ALA A 224 -11.51 10.81 12.28
C ALA A 224 -11.54 9.29 12.55
N VAL A 225 -10.49 8.74 13.17
CA VAL A 225 -10.36 7.31 13.50
C VAL A 225 -10.67 7.02 14.97
N GLU A 226 -10.49 8.02 15.85
CA GLU A 226 -10.90 7.97 17.27
C GLU A 226 -12.43 8.13 17.43
#